data_AF-A0A918RKA2-F1
#
_entry.id   AF-A0A918RKA2-F1
#
_cell.length_a   1.000
_cell.length_b   1.000
_cell.length_c   1.000
_cell.angle_alpha   90.00
_cell.angle_beta   90.00
_cell.angle_gamma   90.00
#
_symmetry.space_group_name_H-M   'P 1'
#
loop_
_entity.id
_entity.type
_entity.pdbx_description
1 polymer ?
#
loop_
_entity_poly.entity_id
_entity_poly.type
_entity_poly.pdbx_seq_one_letter_code
_entity_poly.pdbx_strand_id
1 'polypeptide(L)'
;MRKPEIIVTDNGFAIVQAKATDAVSLDEVGEIIAYKIDELTTDLLCCDIVTGSGDGQQIRTIHEEIPGFDALMVRFETLPGFNSKWRDAVILPPFATNRTTIYNRAATAA
;
A
#
# COMPACT_ATOMS: atom_id res chain seq x y z
N MET A 1 -0.42 -22.10 11.56
CA MET A 1 -0.92 -20.71 11.67
C MET A 1 -1.28 -20.23 10.28
N ARG A 2 -2.43 -19.57 10.07
CA ARG A 2 -2.78 -18.98 8.77
C ARG A 2 -1.84 -17.81 8.50
N LYS A 3 -1.10 -17.84 7.39
CA LYS A 3 -0.27 -16.73 6.93
C LYS A 3 -1.17 -15.57 6.49
N PRO A 4 -0.72 -14.31 6.61
CA PRO A 4 -1.46 -13.18 6.08
C PRO A 4 -1.64 -13.32 4.56
N GLU A 5 -2.76 -12.82 4.05
CA GLU A 5 -3.10 -12.81 2.62
C GLU A 5 -3.96 -11.57 2.33
N ILE A 6 -3.82 -11.02 1.12
CA ILE A 6 -4.61 -9.91 0.62
C ILE A 6 -5.59 -10.45 -0.42
N ILE A 7 -6.87 -10.14 -0.24
CA ILE A 7 -7.93 -10.49 -1.20
C ILE A 7 -8.45 -9.19 -1.82
N VAL A 8 -8.27 -9.03 -3.13
CA VAL A 8 -8.83 -7.91 -3.89
C VAL A 8 -10.28 -8.20 -4.23
N THR A 9 -11.14 -7.20 -4.10
CA THR A 9 -12.57 -7.25 -4.46
C THR A 9 -12.91 -6.13 -5.43
N ASP A 10 -14.13 -6.11 -5.95
CA ASP A 10 -14.55 -5.08 -6.92
C ASP A 10 -14.43 -3.66 -6.35
N ASN A 11 -14.77 -3.47 -5.08
CA ASN A 11 -14.85 -2.14 -4.43
C ASN A 11 -13.69 -1.83 -3.47
N GLY A 12 -12.76 -2.76 -3.29
CA GLY A 12 -11.89 -2.72 -2.12
C GLY A 12 -10.89 -3.85 -2.07
N PHE A 13 -10.35 -4.08 -0.89
CA PHE A 13 -9.51 -5.22 -0.58
C PHE A 13 -9.68 -5.62 0.89
N ALA A 14 -9.25 -6.83 1.23
CA ALA A 14 -9.25 -7.30 2.60
C ALA A 14 -7.88 -7.86 2.96
N ILE A 15 -7.35 -7.45 4.12
CA ILE A 15 -6.15 -8.04 4.72
C ILE A 15 -6.63 -9.14 5.68
N VAL A 16 -6.42 -10.39 5.28
CA VAL A 16 -6.81 -11.57 6.06
C VAL A 16 -5.65 -12.01 6.91
N GLN A 17 -5.83 -11.98 8.23
CA GLN A 17 -4.88 -12.45 9.22
C GLN A 17 -5.43 -13.70 9.93
N ALA A 18 -4.62 -14.31 10.79
CA ALA A 18 -5.02 -15.52 11.51
C ALA A 18 -6.27 -15.36 12.40
N LYS A 19 -6.55 -14.15 12.89
CA LYS A 19 -7.63 -13.87 13.85
C LYS A 19 -8.65 -12.83 13.39
N ALA A 20 -8.37 -12.13 12.30
CA ALA A 20 -9.18 -11.01 11.86
C ALA A 20 -9.13 -10.88 10.33
N THR A 21 -10.16 -10.27 9.78
CA THR A 21 -10.19 -9.80 8.40
C THR A 21 -10.52 -8.33 8.45
N ASP A 22 -9.65 -7.52 7.85
CA ASP A 22 -9.77 -6.07 7.81
C ASP A 22 -10.09 -5.67 6.37
N ALA A 23 -11.34 -5.33 6.12
CA ALA A 23 -11.84 -4.96 4.81
C ALA A 23 -11.80 -3.43 4.64
N VAL A 24 -11.26 -2.99 3.52
CA VAL A 24 -11.06 -1.57 3.21
C VAL A 24 -11.71 -1.27 1.86
N SER A 25 -12.59 -0.27 1.84
CA SER A 25 -13.10 0.26 0.58
C SER A 25 -12.02 1.10 -0.10
N LEU A 26 -11.90 1.00 -1.43
CA LEU A 26 -11.02 1.91 -2.17
C LEU A 26 -11.43 3.36 -1.99
N ASP A 27 -12.72 3.63 -1.73
CA ASP A 27 -13.22 4.98 -1.45
C ASP A 27 -12.78 5.54 -0.09
N GLU A 28 -12.22 4.71 0.79
CA GLU A 28 -11.69 5.15 2.08
C GLU A 28 -10.20 5.46 2.03
N VAL A 29 -9.50 5.03 0.97
CA VAL A 29 -8.06 5.24 0.80
C VAL A 29 -7.80 6.72 0.52
N GLY A 30 -7.17 7.39 1.48
CA GLY A 30 -6.76 8.79 1.36
C GLY A 30 -5.38 8.95 0.76
N GLU A 31 -4.44 8.10 1.18
CA GLU A 31 -3.04 8.16 0.76
C GLU A 31 -2.43 6.76 0.69
N ILE A 32 -1.51 6.54 -0.25
CA ILE A 32 -0.66 5.35 -0.30
C ILE A 32 0.80 5.82 -0.36
N ILE A 33 1.62 5.32 0.57
CA ILE A 33 3.03 5.65 0.67
C ILE A 33 3.84 4.38 0.46
N ALA A 34 4.57 4.29 -0.66
CA ALA A 34 5.49 3.19 -0.90
C ALA A 34 6.89 3.53 -0.37
N TYR A 35 7.58 2.52 0.13
CA TYR A 35 8.96 2.61 0.56
C TYR A 35 9.58 1.22 0.56
N LYS A 36 10.90 1.14 0.70
CA LYS A 36 11.59 -0.12 0.94
C LYS A 36 12.18 -0.16 2.35
N ILE A 37 12.27 -1.37 2.89
CA ILE A 37 13.12 -1.69 4.02
C ILE A 37 14.32 -2.43 3.46
N ASP A 38 15.53 -1.88 3.65
CA ASP A 38 16.76 -2.56 3.27
C ASP A 38 17.01 -3.69 4.30
N GLU A 39 16.84 -4.93 3.88
CA GLU A 39 17.22 -6.12 4.64
C GLU A 39 18.66 -6.52 4.32
N LEU A 40 19.17 -7.57 4.97
CA LEU A 40 20.59 -7.95 4.88
C LEU A 40 21.06 -8.25 3.45
N THR A 41 20.17 -8.83 2.62
CA THR A 41 20.48 -9.27 1.25
C THR A 41 19.44 -8.82 0.22
N THR A 42 18.33 -8.26 0.67
CA THR A 42 17.12 -8.01 -0.11
C THR A 42 16.53 -6.67 0.28
N ASP A 43 15.83 -6.04 -0.66
CA ASP A 43 14.93 -4.93 -0.33
C ASP A 43 13.55 -5.53 -0.14
N LEU A 44 12.85 -5.16 0.93
CA LEU A 44 11.44 -5.47 1.12
C LEU A 44 10.60 -4.26 0.75
N LEU A 45 9.88 -4.33 -0.36
CA LEU A 45 8.93 -3.29 -0.75
C LEU A 45 7.71 -3.30 0.17
N CYS A 46 7.40 -2.14 0.75
CA CYS A 46 6.27 -1.92 1.64
C CYS A 46 5.36 -0.80 1.11
N CYS A 47 4.10 -0.83 1.51
CA CYS A 47 3.13 0.24 1.31
C CYS A 47 2.36 0.50 2.60
N ASP A 48 2.34 1.77 3.02
CA ASP A 48 1.42 2.25 4.04
C ASP A 48 0.16 2.78 3.36
N ILE A 49 -0.98 2.18 3.67
CA ILE A 49 -2.29 2.57 3.17
C ILE A 49 -3.00 3.34 4.27
N VAL A 50 -3.25 4.62 4.00
CA VAL A 50 -3.86 5.55 4.94
C VAL A 50 -5.34 5.69 4.60
N THR A 51 -6.19 5.45 5.59
CA THR A 51 -7.65 5.66 5.50
C THR A 51 -8.14 6.59 6.59
N GLY A 52 -9.24 7.32 6.34
CA GLY A 52 -9.79 8.29 7.28
C GLY A 52 -8.95 9.56 7.40
N SER A 53 -9.29 10.42 8.37
CA SER A 53 -8.64 11.72 8.59
C SER A 53 -8.66 12.14 10.05
N GLY A 54 -7.69 12.95 10.48
CA GLY A 54 -7.59 13.43 11.86
C GLY A 54 -7.46 12.29 12.87
N ASP A 55 -8.17 12.37 13.99
CA ASP A 55 -8.10 11.37 15.07
C ASP A 55 -8.63 9.97 14.66
N GLY A 56 -9.34 9.87 13.53
CA GLY A 56 -9.84 8.61 12.97
C GLY A 56 -8.91 7.98 11.92
N GLN A 57 -7.71 8.53 11.70
CA GLN A 57 -6.77 8.01 10.73
C GLN A 57 -6.29 6.61 11.10
N GLN A 58 -6.30 5.70 10.13
CA GLN A 58 -5.76 4.36 10.27
C GLN A 58 -4.69 4.13 9.20
N ILE A 59 -3.62 3.45 9.59
CA ILE A 59 -2.51 3.09 8.70
C ILE A 59 -2.39 1.57 8.68
N ARG A 60 -2.45 0.99 7.49
CA ARG A 60 -2.23 -0.43 7.25
C ARG A 60 -0.97 -0.60 6.43
N THR A 61 0.02 -1.32 6.98
CA THR A 61 1.25 -1.65 6.26
C THR A 61 1.11 -3.02 5.61
N ILE A 62 1.35 -3.08 4.31
CA ILE A 62 1.49 -4.32 3.53
C ILE A 62 2.87 -4.38 2.87
N HIS A 63 3.32 -5.57 2.47
CA HIS A 63 4.60 -5.75 1.79
C HIS A 63 4.52 -6.81 0.69
N GLU A 64 5.48 -6.79 -0.23
CA GLU A 64 5.46 -7.58 -1.47
C GLU A 64 5.42 -9.10 -1.25
N GLU A 65 5.93 -9.59 -0.13
CA GLU A 65 5.87 -11.03 0.20
C GLU A 65 4.48 -11.50 0.68
N ILE A 66 3.51 -10.61 0.93
CA ILE A 66 2.15 -11.02 1.28
C ILE A 66 1.44 -11.51 0.01
N PRO A 67 0.92 -12.75 -0.03
CA PRO A 67 0.12 -13.22 -1.16
C PRO A 67 -1.03 -12.26 -1.47
N GLY A 68 -1.16 -11.87 -2.75
CA GLY A 68 -2.15 -10.89 -3.20
C GLY A 68 -1.67 -9.44 -3.25
N PHE A 69 -0.44 -9.14 -2.82
CA PHE A 69 0.15 -7.80 -2.92
C PHE A 69 0.16 -7.27 -4.36
N ASP A 70 0.70 -8.03 -5.32
CA ASP A 70 0.77 -7.60 -6.72
C ASP A 70 -0.61 -7.30 -7.32
N ALA A 71 -1.61 -8.12 -6.99
CA ALA A 71 -2.98 -7.91 -7.43
C ALA A 71 -3.57 -6.60 -6.85
N LEU A 72 -3.25 -6.29 -5.59
CA LEU A 72 -3.67 -5.05 -4.97
C LEU A 72 -2.93 -3.83 -5.57
N MET A 73 -1.64 -3.96 -5.89
CA MET A 73 -0.90 -2.90 -6.59
C MET A 73 -1.51 -2.59 -7.96
N VAL A 74 -1.85 -3.63 -8.75
CA VAL A 74 -2.58 -3.45 -10.02
C VAL A 74 -3.92 -2.75 -9.79
N ARG A 75 -4.62 -3.06 -8.69
CA ARG A 75 -5.85 -2.35 -8.35
C ARG A 75 -5.59 -0.88 -7.99
N PHE A 76 -4.53 -0.56 -7.24
CA PHE A 76 -4.17 0.82 -6.92
C PHE A 76 -3.74 1.63 -8.14
N GLU A 77 -3.10 1.02 -9.14
CA GLU A 77 -2.76 1.70 -10.40
C GLU A 77 -3.99 2.22 -11.16
N THR A 78 -5.18 1.69 -10.88
CA THR A 78 -6.44 2.19 -11.45
C THR A 78 -6.99 3.44 -10.75
N LEU A 79 -6.41 3.83 -9.61
CA LEU A 79 -6.83 5.02 -8.88
C LEU A 79 -6.45 6.28 -9.67
N PRO A 80 -7.38 7.25 -9.83
CA PRO A 80 -7.08 8.51 -10.50
C PRO A 80 -5.92 9.26 -9.80
N GLY A 81 -4.93 9.69 -10.56
CA GLY A 81 -3.75 10.37 -10.02
C GLY A 81 -2.70 9.46 -9.37
N PHE A 82 -2.83 8.13 -9.51
CA PHE A 82 -1.76 7.20 -9.10
C PHE A 82 -0.47 7.50 -9.88
N ASN A 83 0.64 7.66 -9.17
CA ASN A 83 1.94 7.92 -9.75
C ASN A 83 2.57 6.62 -10.26
N SER A 84 2.37 6.25 -11.52
CA SER A 84 2.95 5.02 -12.11
C SER A 84 4.48 5.00 -12.24
N LYS A 85 5.15 6.15 -12.05
CA LYS A 85 6.62 6.28 -12.13
C LYS A 85 7.29 6.23 -10.75
N TRP A 86 6.58 5.77 -9.73
CA TRP A 86 7.02 5.80 -8.34
C TRP A 86 8.23 4.90 -8.04
N ARG A 87 8.40 3.81 -8.79
CA ARG A 87 9.25 2.69 -8.37
C ARG A 87 10.72 3.08 -8.19
N ASP A 88 11.29 3.81 -9.14
CA ASP A 88 12.69 4.24 -9.07
C ASP A 88 12.95 5.16 -7.87
N ALA A 89 11.98 6.02 -7.53
CA ALA A 89 12.08 6.92 -6.38
C ALA A 89 12.07 6.18 -5.05
N VAL A 90 11.52 4.96 -5.00
CA VAL A 90 11.54 4.10 -3.81
C VAL A 90 12.83 3.29 -3.73
N ILE A 91 13.27 2.66 -4.83
CA ILE A 91 14.43 1.77 -4.82
C ILE A 91 15.75 2.54 -4.70
N LEU A 92 15.84 3.75 -5.27
CA LEU A 92 17.09 4.49 -5.40
C LEU A 92 17.14 5.72 -4.49
N PRO A 93 18.29 6.00 -3.83
CA PRO A 93 19.51 5.20 -3.84
C PRO A 93 19.40 3.93 -2.96
N PRO A 94 20.27 2.93 -3.18
CA PRO A 94 20.39 1.78 -2.28
C PRO A 94 20.65 2.19 -0.82
N PHE A 95 20.15 1.41 0.15
CA PHE A 95 20.32 1.66 1.59
C PHE A 95 19.71 2.97 2.11
N ALA A 96 18.71 3.49 1.39
CA ALA A 96 17.91 4.63 1.82
C ALA A 96 16.42 4.28 1.79
N THR A 97 15.76 4.39 2.94
CA THR A 97 14.31 4.29 3.03
C THR A 97 13.66 5.54 2.43
N ASN A 98 13.39 5.50 1.13
CA ASN A 98 12.72 6.58 0.41
C ASN A 98 11.20 6.40 0.47
N ARG A 99 10.55 7.18 1.35
CA ARG A 99 9.09 7.22 1.44
C ARG A 99 8.54 8.08 0.32
N THR A 100 7.76 7.47 -0.57
CA THR A 100 7.19 8.10 -1.75
C THR A 100 5.67 7.97 -1.71
N THR A 101 4.96 9.10 -1.68
CA THR A 101 3.50 9.09 -1.86
C THR A 101 3.20 8.73 -3.32
N ILE A 102 2.55 7.58 -3.52
CA ILE A 102 2.19 7.07 -4.85
C ILE A 102 0.73 7.35 -5.21
N TYR A 103 -0.08 7.71 -4.22
CA TYR A 103 -1.46 8.15 -4.41
C TYR A 103 -1.83 9.09 -3.26
N ASN A 104 -2.52 10.18 -3.59
CA ASN A 104 -3.11 11.10 -2.62
C ASN A 104 -4.45 11.60 -3.19
N ARG A 105 -5.55 11.21 -2.55
CA ARG A 105 -6.90 11.55 -3.01
C ARG A 105 -7.16 13.05 -3.07
N ALA A 106 -6.71 13.79 -2.07
CA ALA A 106 -6.94 15.23 -1.98
C ALA A 106 -6.20 15.98 -3.10
N ALA A 107 -5.02 15.49 -3.52
CA ALA A 107 -4.27 16.05 -4.62
C ALA A 107 -4.90 15.78 -5.99
N THR A 108 -5.67 14.69 -6.13
CA THR A 108 -6.39 14.36 -7.38
C THR A 108 -7.70 15.14 -7.55
N ALA A 109 -8.31 15.60 -6.46
CA ALA A 109 -9.57 16.34 -6.49
C ALA A 109 -9.43 17.84 -6.83
N ALA A 110 -8.20 18.32 -7.01
CA ALA A 110 -7.85 19.70 -7.35
C ALA A 110 -7.59 19.84 -8.86
#